data_AF-A0A2T9Y0B7-F1
#
_entry.id   AF-A0A2T9Y0B7-F1
#
_cell.length_a   1.000
_cell.length_b   1.000
_cell.length_c   1.000
_cell.angle_alpha   90.00
_cell.angle_beta   90.00
_cell.angle_gamma   90.00
#
_symmetry.space_group_name_H-M   'P 1'
#
loop_
_entity.id
_entity.type
_entity.pdbx_description
1 polymer ?
#
loop_
_entity_poly.entity_id
_entity_poly.type
_entity_poly.pdbx_seq_one_letter_code
_entity_poly.pdbx_strand_id
1 'polypeptide(L)'
;MDRNSNKQQNPFKKPKTSGNEIPLPTNKRLEKMIFALPVSFPSAMMPTRIPELYHKMKNRQYPDYFYFSILALGNEIYKDITTEGDKNLGSLYEEESLELLKQETDIRNPLYLWTCVILLAYNSRSVNVLAHEKLRRLLISSVRISKIYQLDLSKIAKMKYTEEELEFRRRVFWCFYNHDRLTMSFRGSFPVIQDRDIVVNLPKNDFFWRFGGECKEEHPELMLWNNIANNIDTEDHPKEKHKDLVKTFLLH
;
A
#
# COMPACT_ATOMS: atom_id res chain seq x y z
N MET A 1 6.41 -19.59 -48.55
CA MET A 1 6.89 -18.28 -48.05
C MET A 1 6.21 -18.04 -46.73
N ASP A 2 6.69 -18.73 -45.69
CA ASP A 2 6.09 -18.75 -44.38
C ASP A 2 6.65 -17.61 -43.54
N ARG A 3 5.78 -16.65 -43.19
CA ARG A 3 6.14 -15.52 -42.34
C ARG A 3 6.15 -15.98 -40.89
N ASN A 4 7.35 -16.24 -40.37
CA ASN A 4 7.65 -16.36 -38.95
C ASN A 4 7.21 -15.10 -38.19
N SER A 5 6.13 -15.21 -37.42
CA SER A 5 5.79 -14.26 -36.37
C SER A 5 6.55 -14.64 -35.09
N ASN A 6 7.75 -14.06 -34.92
CA ASN A 6 8.51 -14.12 -33.67
C ASN A 6 7.71 -13.42 -32.56
N LYS A 7 7.08 -14.21 -31.69
CA LYS A 7 6.69 -13.75 -30.35
C LYS A 7 7.96 -13.46 -29.56
N GLN A 8 8.25 -12.20 -29.31
CA GLN A 8 9.24 -11.79 -28.32
C GLN A 8 8.78 -12.31 -26.95
N GLN A 9 9.36 -13.43 -26.52
CA GLN A 9 9.33 -13.88 -25.14
C GLN A 9 10.25 -12.95 -24.35
N ASN A 10 9.67 -12.11 -23.49
CA ASN A 10 10.44 -11.39 -22.47
C ASN A 10 11.00 -12.39 -21.46
N PRO A 11 12.31 -12.38 -21.15
CA PRO A 11 12.91 -13.29 -20.20
C PRO A 11 12.71 -12.73 -18.78
N PHE A 12 11.55 -13.01 -18.17
CA PHE A 12 11.37 -12.70 -16.76
C PHE A 12 12.22 -13.68 -15.93
N LYS A 13 13.22 -13.11 -15.26
CA LYS A 13 13.99 -13.76 -14.18
C LYS A 13 12.99 -14.40 -13.20
N LYS A 14 13.00 -15.73 -13.13
CA LYS A 14 12.37 -16.45 -12.01
C LYS A 14 13.13 -16.06 -10.73
N PRO A 15 12.43 -15.68 -9.64
CA PRO A 15 13.08 -15.61 -8.35
C PRO A 15 13.53 -17.03 -7.97
N LYS A 16 14.72 -17.14 -7.37
CA LYS A 16 15.11 -18.35 -6.65
C LYS A 16 14.31 -18.37 -5.35
N THR A 17 13.17 -19.02 -5.34
CA THR A 17 12.46 -19.36 -4.10
C THR A 17 12.89 -20.75 -3.64
N SER A 18 13.32 -20.84 -2.38
CA SER A 18 13.50 -22.08 -1.64
C SER A 18 12.12 -22.72 -1.40
N GLY A 19 11.93 -23.98 -1.84
CA GLY A 19 10.95 -24.93 -1.31
C GLY A 19 9.47 -24.51 -1.27
N ASN A 20 8.69 -25.00 -2.25
CA ASN A 20 7.26 -24.82 -2.48
C ASN A 20 6.83 -23.42 -2.98
N GLU A 21 6.43 -23.32 -4.26
CA GLU A 21 5.84 -22.11 -4.81
C GLU A 21 4.52 -21.78 -4.10
N ILE A 22 4.45 -20.62 -3.45
CA ILE A 22 3.21 -20.14 -2.83
C ILE A 22 2.16 -19.91 -3.93
N PRO A 23 0.97 -20.53 -3.86
CA PRO A 23 -0.08 -20.36 -4.86
C PRO A 23 -0.45 -18.89 -5.00
N LEU A 24 -0.84 -18.45 -6.19
CA LEU A 24 -1.21 -17.05 -6.45
C LEU A 24 -2.67 -16.93 -6.88
N PRO A 25 -3.32 -15.80 -6.59
CA PRO A 25 -4.71 -15.60 -6.97
C PRO A 25 -4.87 -15.54 -8.49
N THR A 26 -6.03 -15.97 -8.97
CA THR A 26 -6.45 -15.70 -10.35
C THR A 26 -6.64 -14.19 -10.55
N ASN A 27 -6.56 -13.71 -11.79
CA ASN A 27 -6.79 -12.29 -12.12
C ASN A 27 -8.13 -11.79 -11.57
N LYS A 28 -9.20 -12.61 -11.66
CA LYS A 28 -10.52 -12.28 -11.12
C LYS A 28 -10.52 -12.14 -9.58
N ARG A 29 -9.78 -12.99 -8.86
CA ARG A 29 -9.65 -12.89 -7.39
C ARG A 29 -8.80 -11.68 -7.02
N LEU A 30 -7.70 -11.44 -7.75
CA LEU A 30 -6.84 -10.27 -7.55
C LEU A 30 -7.61 -8.97 -7.75
N GLU A 31 -8.37 -8.84 -8.84
CA GLU A 31 -9.22 -7.67 -9.10
C GLU A 31 -10.17 -7.41 -7.93
N LYS A 32 -10.96 -8.41 -7.52
CA LYS A 32 -11.85 -8.29 -6.36
C LYS A 32 -11.14 -7.86 -5.07
N MET A 33 -9.91 -8.32 -4.84
CA MET A 33 -9.11 -7.87 -3.69
C MET A 33 -8.74 -6.39 -3.83
N ILE A 34 -8.20 -5.98 -4.99
CA ILE A 34 -7.73 -4.61 -5.23
C ILE A 34 -8.87 -3.59 -5.07
N PHE A 35 -10.07 -3.89 -5.56
CA PHE A 35 -11.21 -2.99 -5.42
C PHE A 35 -11.81 -2.96 -4.01
N ALA A 36 -11.77 -4.08 -3.27
CA ALA A 36 -12.30 -4.15 -1.91
C ALA A 36 -11.36 -3.51 -0.86
N LEU A 37 -10.05 -3.61 -1.06
CA LEU A 37 -9.03 -3.16 -0.10
C LEU A 37 -9.22 -1.70 0.36
N PRO A 38 -9.41 -0.70 -0.52
CA PRO A 38 -9.58 0.69 -0.10
C PRO A 38 -10.87 0.98 0.66
N VAL A 39 -11.86 0.10 0.56
CA VAL A 39 -13.14 0.20 1.28
C VAL A 39 -13.03 -0.50 2.65
N SER A 40 -12.40 -1.68 2.69
CA SER A 40 -12.26 -2.48 3.91
C SER A 40 -11.18 -1.94 4.86
N PHE A 41 -10.12 -1.32 4.31
CA PHE A 41 -8.98 -0.80 5.08
C PHE A 41 -8.62 0.63 4.66
N PRO A 42 -9.53 1.60 4.79
CA PRO A 42 -9.37 2.94 4.24
C PRO A 42 -8.12 3.67 4.77
N SER A 43 -7.75 3.44 6.02
CA SER A 43 -6.53 4.03 6.60
C SER A 43 -5.25 3.40 6.02
N ALA A 44 -5.19 2.07 5.90
CA ALA A 44 -4.00 1.36 5.39
C ALA A 44 -3.83 1.56 3.87
N MET A 45 -4.94 1.78 3.16
CA MET A 45 -4.99 1.91 1.70
C MET A 45 -5.15 3.38 1.24
N MET A 46 -4.87 4.34 2.13
CA MET A 46 -4.83 5.76 1.79
C MET A 46 -3.89 6.09 0.61
N PRO A 47 -2.70 5.47 0.46
CA PRO A 47 -1.81 5.75 -0.67
C PRO A 47 -2.28 5.17 -2.01
N THR A 48 -3.27 4.28 -2.02
CA THR A 48 -3.68 3.53 -3.21
C THR A 48 -4.24 4.40 -4.33
N ARG A 49 -3.65 4.23 -5.52
CA ARG A 49 -4.20 4.61 -6.82
C ARG A 49 -4.67 3.33 -7.52
N ILE A 50 -5.97 3.15 -7.69
CA ILE A 50 -6.54 1.87 -8.12
C ILE A 50 -6.04 1.46 -9.53
N PRO A 51 -6.00 2.37 -10.54
CA PRO A 51 -5.53 1.98 -11.87
C PRO A 51 -4.08 1.49 -11.87
N GLU A 52 -3.19 2.22 -11.18
CA GLU A 52 -1.79 1.84 -11.06
C GLU A 52 -1.62 0.54 -10.27
N LEU A 53 -2.27 0.43 -9.10
CA LEU A 53 -2.15 -0.73 -8.23
C LEU A 53 -2.62 -2.00 -8.96
N TYR A 54 -3.76 -1.94 -9.65
CA TYR A 54 -4.27 -3.09 -10.39
C TYR A 54 -3.32 -3.51 -11.51
N HIS A 55 -2.87 -2.56 -12.34
CA HIS A 55 -1.93 -2.83 -13.43
C HIS A 55 -0.62 -3.43 -12.92
N LYS A 56 0.00 -2.80 -11.93
CA LYS A 56 1.30 -3.25 -11.40
C LYS A 56 1.21 -4.56 -10.64
N MET A 57 0.12 -4.84 -9.93
CA MET A 57 -0.10 -6.14 -9.30
C MET A 57 -0.30 -7.23 -10.35
N LYS A 58 -1.20 -7.02 -11.32
CA LYS A 58 -1.47 -7.98 -12.41
C LYS A 58 -0.21 -8.35 -13.20
N ASN A 59 0.66 -7.37 -13.42
CA ASN A 59 1.91 -7.54 -14.19
C ASN A 59 3.16 -7.76 -13.32
N ARG A 60 3.00 -7.95 -12.00
CA ARG A 60 4.10 -8.12 -11.02
C ARG A 60 5.24 -7.12 -11.13
N GLN A 61 4.88 -5.84 -11.18
CA GLN A 61 5.83 -4.73 -11.29
C GLN A 61 6.21 -4.12 -9.94
N TYR A 62 5.56 -4.53 -8.85
CA TYR A 62 5.97 -4.14 -7.50
C TYR A 62 7.07 -5.04 -6.96
N PRO A 63 7.89 -4.56 -6.00
CA PRO A 63 8.75 -5.43 -5.21
C PRO A 63 7.95 -6.56 -4.54
N ASP A 64 8.52 -7.75 -4.49
CA ASP A 64 7.84 -8.95 -4.01
C ASP A 64 7.34 -8.79 -2.55
N TYR A 65 8.12 -8.13 -1.68
CA TYR A 65 7.69 -7.86 -0.30
C TYR A 65 6.37 -7.07 -0.27
N PHE A 66 6.22 -6.06 -1.12
CA PHE A 66 5.02 -5.23 -1.18
C PHE A 66 3.87 -6.02 -1.81
N TYR A 67 4.15 -6.72 -2.92
CA TYR A 67 3.20 -7.56 -3.63
C TYR A 67 2.53 -8.57 -2.68
N PHE A 68 3.34 -9.33 -1.93
CA PHE A 68 2.82 -10.32 -0.99
C PHE A 68 2.07 -9.69 0.19
N SER A 69 2.45 -8.49 0.66
CA SER A 69 1.69 -7.81 1.71
C SER A 69 0.27 -7.44 1.27
N ILE A 70 0.10 -7.00 0.02
CA ILE A 70 -1.22 -6.70 -0.56
C ILE A 70 -2.05 -7.98 -0.67
N LEU A 71 -1.44 -9.10 -1.08
CA LEU A 71 -2.12 -10.38 -1.11
C LEU A 71 -2.54 -10.86 0.29
N ALA A 72 -1.66 -10.72 1.29
CA ALA A 72 -1.98 -11.08 2.67
C ALA A 72 -3.21 -10.32 3.18
N LEU A 73 -3.19 -8.98 3.07
CA LEU A 73 -4.31 -8.13 3.50
C LEU A 73 -5.58 -8.38 2.67
N GLY A 74 -5.44 -8.61 1.36
CA GLY A 74 -6.56 -8.93 0.48
C GLY A 74 -7.25 -10.25 0.81
N ASN A 75 -6.51 -11.26 1.27
CA ASN A 75 -7.08 -12.54 1.68
C ASN A 75 -7.88 -12.43 2.98
N GLU A 76 -7.50 -11.52 3.89
CA GLU A 76 -8.25 -11.28 5.12
C GLU A 76 -9.69 -10.80 4.86
N ILE A 77 -9.96 -10.17 3.71
CA ILE A 77 -11.32 -9.74 3.32
C ILE A 77 -12.25 -10.95 3.07
N TYR A 78 -11.71 -12.08 2.62
CA TYR A 78 -12.49 -13.24 2.15
C TYR A 78 -12.42 -14.44 3.10
N LYS A 79 -11.77 -14.31 4.25
CA LYS A 79 -11.46 -15.39 5.19
C LYS A 79 -12.67 -16.17 5.71
N ASP A 80 -13.84 -15.52 5.80
CA ASP A 80 -15.08 -16.13 6.29
C ASP A 80 -15.88 -16.85 5.20
N ILE A 81 -15.50 -16.67 3.93
CA ILE A 81 -16.22 -17.19 2.75
C ILE A 81 -15.45 -18.34 2.08
N THR A 82 -14.22 -18.60 2.53
CA THR A 82 -13.30 -19.55 1.88
C THR A 82 -13.13 -20.87 2.64
N THR A 83 -12.71 -21.91 1.91
CA THR A 83 -12.46 -23.26 2.46
C THR A 83 -11.21 -23.27 3.36
N GLU A 84 -11.03 -24.29 4.21
CA GLU A 84 -9.88 -24.38 5.14
C GLU A 84 -8.50 -24.22 4.46
N GLY A 85 -8.34 -24.62 3.19
CA GLY A 85 -7.10 -24.44 2.44
C GLY A 85 -6.76 -22.97 2.10
N ASP A 86 -7.78 -22.13 1.92
CA ASP A 86 -7.63 -20.69 1.69
C ASP A 86 -7.32 -19.91 2.99
N LYS A 87 -7.74 -20.44 4.16
CA LYS A 87 -7.49 -19.80 5.47
C LYS A 87 -6.01 -19.65 5.80
N ASN A 88 -5.14 -20.46 5.20
CA ASN A 88 -3.70 -20.45 5.42
C ASN A 88 -2.91 -19.62 4.39
N LEU A 89 -3.49 -19.26 3.24
CA LEU A 89 -2.78 -18.50 2.20
C LEU A 89 -2.41 -17.09 2.65
N GLY A 90 -3.29 -16.42 3.40
CA GLY A 90 -3.01 -15.09 3.95
C GLY A 90 -1.75 -15.07 4.81
N SER A 91 -1.59 -16.07 5.70
CA SER A 91 -0.42 -16.19 6.56
C SER A 91 0.85 -16.53 5.77
N LEU A 92 0.76 -17.40 4.76
CA LEU A 92 1.90 -17.69 3.88
C LEU A 92 2.39 -16.45 3.13
N TYR A 93 1.47 -15.61 2.64
CA TYR A 93 1.85 -14.34 2.02
C TYR A 93 2.44 -13.35 3.02
N GLU A 94 1.93 -13.30 4.25
CA GLU A 94 2.49 -12.45 5.31
C GLU A 94 3.92 -12.87 5.68
N GLU A 95 4.15 -14.17 5.90
CA GLU A 95 5.46 -14.74 6.21
C GLU A 95 6.46 -14.43 5.09
N GLU A 96 6.10 -14.70 3.83
CA GLU A 96 6.96 -14.42 2.67
C GLU A 96 7.26 -12.92 2.54
N SER A 97 6.23 -12.07 2.67
CA SER A 97 6.39 -10.62 2.65
C SER A 97 7.36 -10.14 3.74
N LEU A 98 7.22 -10.67 4.97
CA LEU A 98 8.05 -10.30 6.10
C LEU A 98 9.51 -10.79 5.94
N GLU A 99 9.74 -11.99 5.42
CA GLU A 99 11.09 -12.49 5.14
C GLU A 99 11.80 -11.66 4.07
N LEU A 100 11.11 -11.30 2.98
CA LEU A 100 11.65 -10.42 1.94
C LEU A 100 11.90 -9.00 2.47
N LEU A 101 10.99 -8.47 3.29
CA LEU A 101 11.13 -7.13 3.88
C LEU A 101 12.33 -7.01 4.82
N LYS A 102 12.72 -8.09 5.52
CA LYS A 102 13.94 -8.12 6.35
C LYS A 102 15.23 -8.05 5.53
N GLN A 103 15.18 -8.51 4.28
CA GLN A 103 16.32 -8.54 3.37
C GLN A 103 16.45 -7.22 2.58
N GLU A 104 15.39 -6.41 2.54
CA GLU A 104 15.40 -5.12 1.85
C GLU A 104 16.31 -4.11 2.58
N THR A 105 17.15 -3.45 1.79
CA THR A 105 18.16 -2.50 2.27
C THR A 105 17.71 -1.05 2.14
N ASP A 106 16.87 -0.73 1.15
CA ASP A 106 16.32 0.61 0.98
C ASP A 106 15.09 0.84 1.87
N ILE A 107 15.35 0.95 3.17
CA ILE A 107 14.32 1.26 4.17
C ILE A 107 13.75 2.68 4.05
N ARG A 108 14.30 3.53 3.15
CA ARG A 108 13.80 4.88 2.85
C ARG A 108 12.75 4.86 1.74
N ASN A 109 12.57 3.72 1.07
CA ASN A 109 11.53 3.54 0.07
C ASN A 109 10.14 3.65 0.72
N PRO A 110 9.22 4.50 0.22
CA PRO A 110 7.87 4.60 0.76
C PRO A 110 7.10 3.27 0.70
N LEU A 111 7.39 2.39 -0.27
CA LEU A 111 6.80 1.05 -0.32
C LEU A 111 7.23 0.19 0.88
N TYR A 112 8.44 0.37 1.41
CA TYR A 112 8.91 -0.33 2.60
C TYR A 112 8.04 0.02 3.81
N LEU A 113 7.84 1.33 4.05
CA LEU A 113 6.99 1.80 5.14
C LEU A 113 5.54 1.38 4.95
N TRP A 114 5.02 1.49 3.72
CA TRP A 114 3.65 1.09 3.42
C TRP A 114 3.42 -0.41 3.64
N THR A 115 4.38 -1.25 3.25
CA THR A 115 4.36 -2.70 3.51
C THR A 115 4.26 -2.97 5.01
N CYS A 116 5.07 -2.29 5.83
CA CYS A 116 5.00 -2.45 7.28
C CYS A 116 3.60 -2.15 7.81
N VAL A 117 2.97 -1.07 7.35
CA VAL A 117 1.60 -0.70 7.79
C VAL A 117 0.55 -1.71 7.32
N ILE A 118 0.67 -2.21 6.08
CA ILE A 118 -0.22 -3.24 5.53
C ILE A 118 -0.14 -4.53 6.35
N LEU A 119 1.08 -5.00 6.66
CA LEU A 119 1.28 -6.21 7.46
C LEU A 119 0.83 -6.01 8.92
N LEU A 120 0.99 -4.82 9.49
CA LEU A 120 0.43 -4.50 10.81
C LEU A 120 -1.10 -4.45 10.80
N ALA A 121 -1.71 -3.96 9.71
CA ALA A 121 -3.16 -4.01 9.53
C ALA A 121 -3.67 -5.45 9.44
N TYR A 122 -2.96 -6.33 8.71
CA TYR A 122 -3.23 -7.77 8.68
C TYR A 122 -3.11 -8.38 10.08
N ASN A 123 -2.00 -8.12 10.79
CA ASN A 123 -1.75 -8.63 12.13
C ASN A 123 -2.61 -8.00 13.23
N SER A 124 -3.38 -6.95 12.96
CA SER A 124 -4.36 -6.44 13.93
C SER A 124 -5.48 -7.44 14.24
N ARG A 125 -5.71 -8.39 13.31
CA ARG A 125 -6.70 -9.47 13.42
C ARG A 125 -6.07 -10.84 13.69
N SER A 126 -4.75 -10.91 13.75
CA SER A 126 -3.98 -12.13 14.03
C SER A 126 -3.36 -12.06 15.42
N VAL A 127 -3.11 -13.22 16.06
CA VAL A 127 -2.54 -13.29 17.42
C VAL A 127 -1.00 -13.35 17.38
N ASN A 128 -0.35 -13.09 16.24
CA ASN A 128 1.11 -13.22 16.11
C ASN A 128 1.86 -12.02 16.71
N VAL A 129 2.00 -12.00 18.04
CA VAL A 129 2.65 -10.94 18.81
C VAL A 129 4.12 -10.74 18.38
N LEU A 130 4.85 -11.82 18.08
CA LEU A 130 6.26 -11.73 17.69
C LEU A 130 6.44 -11.08 16.31
N ALA A 131 5.62 -11.45 15.32
CA ALA A 131 5.64 -10.80 14.02
C ALA A 131 5.26 -9.31 14.14
N HIS A 132 4.25 -9.00 14.95
CA HIS A 132 3.81 -7.63 15.22
C HIS A 132 4.94 -6.76 15.79
N GLU A 133 5.65 -7.23 16.82
CA GLU A 133 6.76 -6.47 17.42
C GLU A 133 7.93 -6.28 16.46
N LYS A 134 8.25 -7.28 15.64
CA LYS A 134 9.28 -7.16 14.59
C LYS A 134 8.89 -6.09 13.57
N LEU A 135 7.67 -6.16 13.04
CA LEU A 135 7.15 -5.15 12.09
C LEU A 135 7.17 -3.74 12.67
N ARG A 136 6.79 -3.60 13.94
CA ARG A 136 6.83 -2.31 14.63
C ARG A 136 8.24 -1.72 14.66
N ARG A 137 9.27 -2.53 14.91
CA ARG A 137 10.67 -2.07 14.87
C ARG A 137 11.11 -1.64 13.46
N LEU A 138 10.75 -2.41 12.43
CA LEU A 138 11.06 -2.07 11.03
C LEU A 138 10.40 -0.74 10.62
N LEU A 139 9.13 -0.58 10.97
CA LEU A 139 8.34 0.63 10.75
C LEU A 139 8.96 1.85 11.43
N ILE A 140 9.30 1.75 12.72
CA ILE A 140 9.94 2.84 13.48
C ILE A 140 11.28 3.25 12.83
N SER A 141 12.11 2.26 12.47
CA SER A 141 13.38 2.51 11.79
C SER A 141 13.18 3.22 10.45
N SER A 142 12.25 2.75 9.62
CA SER A 142 11.95 3.37 8.33
C SER A 142 11.51 4.83 8.48
N VAL A 143 10.60 5.14 9.41
CA VAL A 143 10.11 6.50 9.66
C VAL A 143 11.25 7.42 10.12
N ARG A 144 12.04 6.98 11.10
CA ARG A 144 13.13 7.80 11.68
C ARG A 144 14.27 8.03 10.70
N ILE A 145 14.65 7.01 9.92
CA ILE A 145 15.78 7.09 8.99
C ILE A 145 15.41 7.84 7.71
N SER A 146 14.19 7.64 7.19
CA SER A 146 13.71 8.37 6.01
C SER A 146 13.40 9.84 6.30
N LYS A 147 13.11 10.17 7.58
CA LYS A 147 12.57 11.47 8.01
C LYS A 147 11.32 11.88 7.21
N ILE A 148 10.50 10.90 6.81
CA ILE A 148 9.29 11.15 6.02
C ILE A 148 8.30 12.09 6.74
N TYR A 149 8.36 12.16 8.08
CA TYR A 149 7.59 13.10 8.90
C TYR A 149 8.03 14.57 8.77
N GLN A 150 9.09 14.88 8.03
CA GLN A 150 9.54 16.24 7.69
C GLN A 150 9.62 16.45 6.17
N LEU A 151 8.87 15.66 5.41
CA LEU A 151 8.95 15.64 3.95
C LEU A 151 8.80 17.03 3.32
N ASP A 152 7.85 17.83 3.81
CA ASP A 152 7.55 19.15 3.22
C ASP A 152 8.50 20.26 3.70
N LEU A 153 9.33 20.00 4.71
CA LEU A 153 10.44 20.88 5.10
C LEU A 153 11.66 20.70 4.18
N SER A 154 11.83 19.51 3.60
CA SER A 154 13.03 19.14 2.85
C SER A 154 13.06 19.76 1.44
N LYS A 155 13.94 20.75 1.25
CA LYS A 155 14.24 21.32 -0.08
C LYS A 155 14.78 20.27 -1.06
N ILE A 156 15.61 19.35 -0.58
CA ILE A 156 16.20 18.28 -1.39
C ILE A 156 15.11 17.34 -1.90
N ALA A 157 14.14 16.96 -1.05
CA ALA A 157 13.04 16.10 -1.47
C ALA A 157 12.21 16.77 -2.58
N LYS A 158 11.92 18.06 -2.43
CA LYS A 158 11.20 18.86 -3.44
C LYS A 158 11.93 19.01 -4.77
N MET A 159 13.26 18.95 -4.78
CA MET A 159 14.05 18.94 -6.01
C MET A 159 14.17 17.55 -6.62
N LYS A 160 14.09 16.49 -5.81
CA LYS A 160 14.31 15.10 -6.23
C LYS A 160 13.06 14.43 -6.79
N TYR A 161 11.89 14.76 -6.25
CA TYR A 161 10.64 14.06 -6.52
C TYR A 161 9.64 14.97 -7.21
N THR A 162 8.85 14.40 -8.11
CA THR A 162 7.67 15.05 -8.68
C THR A 162 6.60 15.28 -7.61
N GLU A 163 5.66 16.21 -7.85
CA GLU A 163 4.56 16.42 -6.89
C GLU A 163 3.69 15.18 -6.70
N GLU A 164 3.54 14.34 -7.74
CA GLU A 164 2.84 13.06 -7.61
C GLU A 164 3.58 12.11 -6.64
N GLU A 165 4.90 11.97 -6.79
CA GLU A 165 5.70 11.16 -5.87
C GLU A 165 5.73 11.73 -4.44
N LEU A 166 5.73 13.06 -4.29
CA LEU A 166 5.61 13.70 -2.98
C LEU A 166 4.27 13.40 -2.34
N GLU A 167 3.16 13.52 -3.09
CA GLU A 167 1.82 13.22 -2.60
C GLU A 167 1.68 11.75 -2.19
N PHE A 168 2.26 10.82 -2.97
CA PHE A 168 2.33 9.41 -2.58
C PHE A 168 3.03 9.24 -1.22
N ARG A 169 4.20 9.88 -1.04
CA ARG A 169 4.96 9.82 0.21
C ARG A 169 4.20 10.46 1.38
N ARG A 170 3.50 11.58 1.17
CA ARG A 170 2.62 12.20 2.19
C ARG A 170 1.55 11.22 2.63
N ARG A 171 0.87 10.57 1.69
CA ARG A 171 -0.18 9.57 1.98
C ARG A 171 0.36 8.34 2.70
N VAL A 172 1.57 7.87 2.35
CA VAL A 172 2.25 6.79 3.09
C VAL A 172 2.57 7.22 4.52
N PHE A 173 3.05 8.44 4.72
CA PHE A 173 3.27 8.98 6.07
C PHE A 173 1.96 9.04 6.86
N TRP A 174 0.88 9.58 6.30
CA TRP A 174 -0.40 9.68 6.99
C TRP A 174 -1.05 8.33 7.26
N CYS A 175 -0.82 7.34 6.39
CA CYS A 175 -1.17 5.95 6.60
C CYS A 175 -0.47 5.38 7.86
N PHE A 176 0.84 5.61 7.99
CA PHE A 176 1.59 5.29 9.22
C PHE A 176 1.08 6.06 10.44
N TYR A 177 0.88 7.38 10.31
CA TYR A 177 0.45 8.24 11.42
C TYR A 177 -0.85 7.75 12.04
N ASN A 178 -1.86 7.46 11.22
CA ASN A 178 -3.14 6.94 11.69
C ASN A 178 -2.95 5.62 12.44
N HIS A 179 -2.12 4.71 11.93
CA HIS A 179 -1.82 3.45 12.61
C HIS A 179 -1.13 3.66 13.97
N ASP A 180 -0.14 4.56 14.03
CA ASP A 180 0.58 4.89 15.27
C ASP A 180 -0.35 5.49 16.32
N ARG A 181 -1.25 6.40 15.91
CA ARG A 181 -2.22 7.04 16.81
C ARG A 181 -3.28 6.07 17.32
N LEU A 182 -3.81 5.21 16.45
CA LEU A 182 -4.70 4.12 16.88
C LEU A 182 -4.00 3.22 17.88
N THR A 183 -2.74 2.85 17.62
CA THR A 183 -1.96 2.00 18.53
C THR A 183 -1.74 2.68 19.89
N MET A 184 -1.40 3.97 19.90
CA MET A 184 -1.30 4.77 21.12
C MET A 184 -2.62 4.75 21.91
N SER A 185 -3.75 5.03 21.27
CA SER A 185 -5.06 5.09 21.93
C SER A 185 -5.51 3.75 22.49
N PHE A 186 -5.29 2.64 21.79
CA PHE A 186 -5.77 1.32 22.20
C PHE A 186 -4.77 0.50 23.02
N ARG A 187 -3.46 0.79 22.94
CA ARG A 187 -2.42 0.04 23.65
C ARG A 187 -1.63 0.86 24.67
N GLY A 188 -1.92 2.15 24.82
CA GLY A 188 -1.24 3.02 25.79
C GLY A 188 0.25 3.26 25.48
N SER A 189 0.67 3.09 24.23
CA SER A 189 2.07 3.33 23.82
C SER A 189 2.34 4.80 23.50
N PHE A 190 3.56 5.28 23.70
CA PHE A 190 3.95 6.61 23.22
C PHE A 190 3.99 6.69 21.68
N PRO A 191 3.65 7.84 21.09
CA PRO A 191 3.73 8.03 19.64
C PRO A 191 5.19 7.97 19.19
N VAL A 192 5.42 7.45 17.99
CA VAL A 192 6.77 7.27 17.44
C VAL A 192 7.43 8.62 17.12
N ILE A 193 6.62 9.59 16.66
CA ILE A 193 6.98 10.98 16.37
C ILE A 193 5.97 11.91 17.06
N GLN A 194 6.45 12.98 17.70
CA GLN A 194 5.59 13.98 18.34
C GLN A 194 4.93 14.88 17.30
N ASP A 195 3.71 15.33 17.55
CA ASP A 195 2.95 16.13 16.56
C ASP A 195 3.65 17.44 16.18
N ARG A 196 4.33 18.09 17.15
CA ARG A 196 5.12 19.30 16.92
C ARG A 196 6.30 19.12 15.96
N ASP A 197 6.77 17.89 15.77
CA ASP A 197 7.93 17.58 14.91
C ASP A 197 7.49 17.24 13.48
N ILE A 198 6.17 17.11 13.23
CA ILE A 198 5.58 16.74 11.95
C ILE A 198 5.48 17.97 11.05
N VAL A 199 6.15 17.91 9.90
CA VAL A 199 6.06 18.90 8.82
C VAL A 199 5.74 18.16 7.53
N VAL A 200 4.48 17.74 7.42
CA VAL A 200 3.91 17.06 6.25
C VAL A 200 2.54 17.68 5.98
N ASN A 201 2.29 18.05 4.73
CA ASN A 201 1.00 18.56 4.30
C ASN A 201 -0.03 17.43 4.32
N LEU A 202 -1.27 17.76 4.68
CA LEU A 202 -2.40 16.83 4.62
C LEU A 202 -2.63 16.34 3.18
N PRO A 203 -3.13 15.11 2.97
CA PRO A 203 -3.46 14.61 1.64
C PRO A 203 -4.48 15.51 0.94
N LYS A 204 -4.40 15.59 -0.40
CA LYS A 204 -5.31 16.41 -1.21
C LYS A 204 -5.83 15.67 -2.45
N ASN A 205 -7.01 16.07 -2.93
CA ASN A 205 -7.63 15.54 -4.15
C ASN A 205 -7.85 14.02 -4.08
N ASP A 206 -8.47 13.52 -3.00
CA ASP A 206 -8.62 12.09 -2.74
C ASP A 206 -9.29 11.29 -3.86
N PHE A 207 -10.29 11.89 -4.51
CA PHE A 207 -11.00 11.25 -5.60
C PHE A 207 -10.11 11.08 -6.83
N PHE A 208 -9.47 12.18 -7.28
CA PHE A 208 -8.47 12.13 -8.36
C PHE A 208 -7.32 11.20 -8.03
N TRP A 209 -6.78 11.25 -6.80
CA TRP A 209 -5.69 10.37 -6.39
C TRP A 209 -6.07 8.90 -6.54
N ARG A 210 -7.28 8.53 -6.10
CA ARG A 210 -7.72 7.14 -6.08
C ARG A 210 -8.03 6.59 -7.47
N PHE A 211 -8.63 7.39 -8.34
CA PHE A 211 -9.19 6.90 -9.62
C PHE A 211 -8.54 7.49 -10.87
N GLY A 212 -7.95 8.69 -10.78
CA GLY A 212 -7.41 9.43 -11.92
C GLY A 212 -5.99 9.02 -12.33
N GLY A 213 -5.40 9.82 -13.23
CA GLY A 213 -4.10 9.56 -13.86
C GLY A 213 -4.18 8.56 -15.01
N GLU A 214 -3.04 7.94 -15.34
CA GLU A 214 -2.93 6.97 -16.43
C GLU A 214 -3.66 5.65 -16.09
N CYS A 215 -4.51 5.16 -16.99
CA CYS A 215 -5.16 3.86 -16.89
C CYS A 215 -4.71 2.96 -18.06
N LYS A 216 -3.88 1.96 -17.77
CA LYS A 216 -3.34 1.01 -18.76
C LYS A 216 -4.20 -0.24 -18.97
N GLU A 217 -5.25 -0.40 -18.17
CA GLU A 217 -6.10 -1.59 -18.17
C GLU A 217 -7.43 -1.28 -18.87
N GLU A 218 -7.85 -2.17 -19.77
CA GLU A 218 -9.15 -2.10 -20.46
C GLU A 218 -10.28 -2.68 -19.61
N HIS A 219 -10.35 -2.29 -18.33
CA HIS A 219 -11.43 -2.71 -17.42
C HIS A 219 -12.56 -1.67 -17.42
N PRO A 220 -13.81 -2.00 -17.82
CA PRO A 220 -14.87 -1.01 -18.06
C PRO A 220 -15.15 -0.09 -16.87
N GLU A 221 -15.26 -0.64 -15.66
CA GLU A 221 -15.52 0.15 -14.45
C GLU A 221 -14.31 1.03 -14.08
N LEU A 222 -13.10 0.53 -14.31
CA LEU A 222 -11.88 1.28 -14.00
C LEU A 222 -11.73 2.46 -14.95
N MET A 223 -11.98 2.23 -16.25
CA MET A 223 -11.99 3.27 -17.27
C MET A 223 -13.07 4.31 -17.01
N LEU A 224 -14.27 3.89 -16.58
CA LEU A 224 -15.35 4.81 -16.21
C LEU A 224 -14.92 5.76 -15.09
N TRP A 225 -14.45 5.21 -13.97
CA TRP A 225 -14.05 6.03 -12.82
C TRP A 225 -12.81 6.89 -13.12
N ASN A 226 -11.86 6.36 -13.88
CA ASN A 226 -10.69 7.12 -14.32
C ASN A 226 -11.08 8.29 -15.22
N ASN A 227 -11.98 8.05 -16.18
CA ASN A 227 -12.49 9.10 -17.07
C ASN A 227 -13.25 10.17 -16.28
N ILE A 228 -14.11 9.78 -15.34
CA ILE A 228 -14.79 10.73 -14.46
C ILE A 228 -13.74 11.56 -13.71
N ALA A 229 -12.84 10.91 -12.96
CA ALA A 229 -11.84 11.58 -12.14
C ALA A 229 -10.93 12.55 -12.90
N ASN A 230 -10.59 12.25 -14.15
CA ASN A 230 -9.72 13.09 -14.97
C ASN A 230 -10.43 14.31 -15.60
N ASN A 231 -11.76 14.29 -15.72
CA ASN A 231 -12.51 15.33 -16.46
C ASN A 231 -13.46 16.18 -15.59
N ILE A 232 -13.76 15.74 -14.37
CA ILE A 232 -14.55 16.52 -13.41
C ILE A 232 -13.69 17.60 -12.76
N ASP A 233 -14.24 18.82 -12.68
CA ASP A 233 -13.61 19.95 -11.99
C ASP A 233 -13.36 19.61 -10.52
N THR A 234 -12.24 20.06 -9.97
CA THR A 234 -11.84 19.73 -8.59
C THR A 234 -12.85 20.20 -7.54
N GLU A 235 -13.63 21.25 -7.85
CA GLU A 235 -14.69 21.76 -6.97
C GLU A 235 -15.88 20.79 -6.87
N ASP A 236 -16.10 19.99 -7.91
CA ASP A 236 -17.17 19.00 -7.98
C ASP A 236 -16.74 17.62 -7.45
N HIS A 237 -15.46 17.46 -7.07
CA HIS A 237 -14.99 16.20 -6.50
C HIS A 237 -15.72 15.91 -5.18
N PRO A 238 -16.01 14.62 -4.89
CA PRO A 238 -16.48 14.23 -3.57
C PRO A 238 -15.53 14.77 -2.49
N LYS A 239 -16.11 15.29 -1.39
CA LYS A 239 -15.35 15.87 -0.28
C LYS A 239 -14.20 14.96 0.17
N GLU A 240 -13.03 15.56 0.40
CA GLU A 240 -11.83 14.87 0.86
C GLU A 240 -12.09 14.13 2.17
N LYS A 241 -11.85 12.82 2.18
CA LYS A 241 -12.11 11.96 3.35
C LYS A 241 -10.84 11.68 4.15
N HIS A 242 -9.68 11.61 3.49
CA HIS A 242 -8.43 11.27 4.18
C HIS A 242 -7.92 12.43 5.04
N LYS A 243 -8.07 13.68 4.57
CA LYS A 243 -7.77 14.86 5.36
C LYS A 243 -8.58 14.90 6.66
N ASP A 244 -9.88 14.64 6.57
CA ASP A 244 -10.78 14.64 7.73
C ASP A 244 -10.51 13.46 8.67
N LEU A 245 -10.17 12.29 8.11
CA LEU A 245 -9.70 11.14 8.88
C LEU A 245 -8.45 11.49 9.71
N VAL A 246 -7.43 12.10 9.09
CA VAL A 246 -6.20 12.50 9.79
C VAL A 246 -6.52 13.51 10.89
N LYS A 247 -7.37 14.51 10.60
CA LYS A 247 -7.78 15.51 11.60
C LYS A 247 -8.48 14.93 12.81
N THR A 248 -9.16 13.79 12.67
CA THR A 248 -9.81 13.11 13.80
C THR A 248 -8.78 12.62 14.84
N PHE A 249 -7.53 12.36 14.43
CA PHE A 249 -6.45 11.92 15.31
C PHE A 249 -5.51 13.04 15.76
N LEU A 250 -5.60 14.22 15.14
CA LEU A 250 -4.88 15.39 15.61
C LEU A 250 -5.51 15.86 16.92
N LEU A 251 -4.86 15.54 18.03
CA LEU A 251 -5.19 16.12 19.32
C LEU A 251 -4.68 17.57 19.29
N HIS A 252 -5.59 18.53 19.23
CA HIS A 252 -5.29 19.97 19.31
C HIS A 252 -4.71 20.36 20.67
#